data_AF-A0A352B4I1-F1
#
_entry.id   AF-A0A352B4I1-F1
#
_cell.length_a   1.000
_cell.length_b   1.000
_cell.length_c   1.000
_cell.angle_alpha   90.00
_cell.angle_beta   90.00
_cell.angle_gamma   90.00
#
_symmetry.space_group_name_H-M   'P 1'
#
loop_
_entity.id
_entity.type
_entity.pdbx_description
1 polymer ?
#
loop_
_entity_poly.entity_id
_entity_poly.type
_entity_poly.pdbx_seq_one_letter_code
_entity_poly.pdbx_strand_id
1 'polypeptide(L)'
;MANSLVMQTLQEAVKGTAAAFRCRRRLQPAGGQGDKVFPPTFAGAVYAVEQRRVAGRDEAVTCVVLDTVQSQANRMELALQEAVESGKIQLPLVVVDFSDHDPTGDVDADKDANRLIESIGKVTSLQVPHRLADAILRDSDVVSKDQGKEERIAFRQSEKGKALNTVSVANATALFEMCPTALVFGMWDSTGPKGGLGPKFERAIVS
;
A
#
# COMPACT_ATOMS: atom_id res chain seq x y z
N MET A 1 -1.72 23.32 24.62
CA MET A 1 -2.26 21.96 24.83
C MET A 1 -2.84 21.49 23.51
N ALA A 2 -2.53 20.28 23.05
CA ALA A 2 -3.16 19.75 21.84
C ALA A 2 -4.62 19.42 22.18
N ASN A 3 -5.58 19.99 21.44
CA ASN A 3 -6.98 19.61 21.58
C ASN A 3 -7.09 18.13 21.19
N SER A 4 -7.47 17.28 22.14
CA SER A 4 -7.67 15.86 21.88
C SER A 4 -8.90 15.70 20.98
N LEU A 5 -8.75 15.00 19.86
CA LEU A 5 -9.84 14.68 18.96
C LEU A 5 -10.43 13.34 19.41
N VAL A 6 -11.66 13.35 19.93
CA VAL A 6 -12.32 12.12 20.39
C VAL A 6 -13.07 11.43 19.25
N MET A 7 -13.26 10.11 19.36
CA MET A 7 -13.89 9.29 18.31
C MET A 7 -15.28 9.80 17.92
N GLN A 8 -16.05 10.30 18.89
CA GLN A 8 -17.37 10.87 18.62
C GLN A 8 -17.30 12.06 17.65
N THR A 9 -16.33 12.97 17.84
CA THR A 9 -16.12 14.11 16.94
C THR A 9 -15.81 13.66 15.52
N LEU A 10 -15.01 12.59 15.37
CA LEU A 10 -14.72 12.01 14.06
C LEU A 10 -15.98 11.42 13.41
N GLN A 11 -16.78 10.67 14.17
CA GLN A 11 -18.02 10.07 13.68
C GLN A 11 -19.04 11.13 13.25
N GLU A 12 -19.21 12.19 14.04
CA GLU A 12 -20.08 13.31 13.71
C GLU A 12 -19.60 14.06 12.47
N ALA A 13 -18.29 14.29 12.34
CA ALA A 13 -17.70 14.89 11.15
C ALA A 13 -18.00 14.08 9.88
N VAL A 14 -17.82 12.75 9.93
CA VAL A 14 -18.11 11.84 8.80
C VAL A 14 -19.60 11.83 8.43
N LYS A 15 -20.51 11.89 9.40
CA LYS A 15 -21.97 11.91 9.16
C LYS A 15 -22.48 13.29 8.73
N GLY A 16 -21.80 14.34 9.12
CA GLY A 16 -22.22 15.73 8.93
C GLY A 16 -21.64 16.35 7.67
N THR A 17 -21.02 17.51 7.84
CA THR A 17 -20.61 18.41 6.75
C THR A 17 -19.10 18.41 6.49
N ALA A 18 -18.32 17.55 7.15
CA ALA A 18 -16.87 17.56 6.96
C ALA A 18 -16.52 16.94 5.60
N ALA A 19 -15.76 17.68 4.80
CA ALA A 19 -15.29 17.21 3.49
C ALA A 19 -13.90 16.55 3.54
N ALA A 20 -13.09 16.86 4.56
CA ALA A 20 -11.74 16.33 4.71
C ALA A 20 -11.24 16.43 6.16
N PHE A 21 -10.32 15.53 6.52
CA PHE A 21 -9.52 15.63 7.74
C PHE A 21 -8.11 16.10 7.41
N ARG A 22 -7.60 17.09 8.15
CA ARG A 22 -6.25 17.63 7.95
C ARG A 22 -5.46 17.59 9.25
N CYS A 23 -4.31 16.93 9.24
CA CYS A 23 -3.34 17.00 10.33
C CYS A 23 -2.17 17.90 9.90
N ARG A 24 -1.78 18.86 10.74
CA ARG A 24 -0.54 19.63 10.56
C ARG A 24 0.30 19.49 11.80
N ARG A 25 1.54 19.01 11.64
CA ARG A 25 2.50 18.88 12.73
C ARG A 25 3.77 19.65 12.38
N ARG A 26 4.32 20.37 13.36
CA ARG A 26 5.67 20.91 13.28
C ARG A 26 6.61 19.87 13.87
N LEU A 27 7.51 19.35 13.05
CA LEU A 27 8.49 18.36 13.45
C LEU A 27 9.78 19.05 13.92
N GLN A 28 10.49 18.39 14.84
CA GLN A 28 11.83 18.78 15.28
C GLN A 28 12.79 17.63 14.94
N PRO A 29 14.02 17.89 14.49
CA PRO A 29 15.01 16.85 14.30
C PRO A 29 15.25 16.05 15.59
N ALA A 30 15.56 14.76 15.45
CA ALA A 30 15.75 13.86 16.58
C ALA A 30 16.93 14.26 17.47
N GLY A 31 18.02 14.79 16.91
CA GLY A 31 19.16 15.30 17.67
C GLY A 31 18.96 16.72 18.23
N GLY A 32 17.77 17.29 18.09
CA GLY A 32 17.40 18.57 18.70
C GLY A 32 17.21 19.72 17.72
N GLN A 33 17.02 20.92 18.26
CA GLN A 33 16.79 22.11 17.45
C GLN A 33 18.06 22.48 16.65
N GLY A 34 17.90 22.68 15.34
CA GLY A 34 19.00 23.07 14.46
C GLY A 34 19.88 21.92 14.00
N ASP A 35 19.64 20.69 14.48
CA ASP A 35 20.37 19.52 14.03
C ASP A 35 20.06 19.18 12.57
N LYS A 36 21.00 18.48 11.93
CA LYS A 36 20.96 18.18 10.51
C LYS A 36 19.86 17.16 10.18
N VAL A 37 19.17 17.39 9.08
CA VAL A 37 18.24 16.43 8.46
C VAL A 37 18.75 16.04 7.08
N PHE A 38 18.54 14.79 6.70
CA PHE A 38 18.92 14.25 5.39
C PHE A 38 17.65 13.90 4.60
N PRO A 39 17.22 14.76 3.66
CA PRO A 39 16.07 14.48 2.81
C PRO A 39 16.31 13.26 1.91
N PRO A 40 15.24 12.57 1.46
CA PRO A 40 15.37 11.52 0.47
C PRO A 40 15.90 12.07 -0.86
N THR A 41 16.69 11.23 -1.53
CA THR A 41 17.21 11.49 -2.87
C THR A 41 16.29 10.87 -3.91
N PHE A 42 16.01 11.59 -4.98
CA PHE A 42 15.16 11.17 -6.09
C PHE A 42 15.99 10.85 -7.34
N ALA A 43 15.32 10.38 -8.41
CA ALA A 43 15.95 10.06 -9.69
C ALA A 43 16.86 11.19 -10.17
N GLY A 44 18.09 10.85 -10.59
CA GLY A 44 19.13 11.82 -10.90
C GLY A 44 19.95 12.30 -9.70
N ALA A 45 19.82 11.64 -8.54
CA ALA A 45 20.55 11.96 -7.32
C ALA A 45 20.27 13.38 -6.77
N VAL A 46 19.04 13.88 -6.96
CA VAL A 46 18.64 15.24 -6.57
C VAL A 46 17.62 15.23 -5.43
N TYR A 47 17.55 16.35 -4.71
CA TYR A 47 16.46 16.60 -3.77
C TYR A 47 15.22 17.13 -4.50
N ALA A 48 14.04 16.71 -4.06
CA ALA A 48 12.78 17.29 -4.54
C ALA A 48 12.56 18.64 -3.85
N VAL A 49 12.79 19.72 -4.60
CA VAL A 49 12.65 21.10 -4.13
C VAL A 49 11.36 21.71 -4.67
N GLU A 50 10.60 22.39 -3.80
CA GLU A 50 9.33 23.03 -4.14
C GLU A 50 9.28 24.46 -3.61
N GLN A 51 8.59 25.36 -4.33
CA GLN A 51 8.26 26.68 -3.83
C GLN A 51 6.88 26.65 -3.17
N ARG A 52 6.81 26.90 -1.86
CA ARG A 52 5.54 26.84 -1.11
C ARG A 52 5.16 28.20 -0.55
N ARG A 53 3.89 28.56 -0.66
CA ARG A 53 3.31 29.71 0.06
C ARG A 53 3.02 29.27 1.49
N VAL A 54 3.62 29.94 2.46
CA VAL A 54 3.46 29.64 3.89
C VAL A 54 2.78 30.83 4.56
N ALA A 55 1.74 30.55 5.35
CA ALA A 55 1.01 31.59 6.08
C ALA A 55 1.96 32.43 6.97
N GLY A 56 1.83 33.75 6.89
CA GLY A 56 2.70 34.69 7.59
C GLY A 56 4.03 34.98 6.89
N ARG A 57 4.20 34.58 5.63
CA ARG A 57 5.32 35.00 4.77
C ARG A 57 4.78 35.60 3.48
N ASP A 58 5.33 36.74 3.09
CA ASP A 58 4.90 37.47 1.89
C ASP A 58 5.37 36.78 0.60
N GLU A 59 6.56 36.18 0.64
CA GLU A 59 7.14 35.46 -0.49
C GLU A 59 7.01 33.94 -0.36
N ALA A 60 7.08 33.24 -1.49
CA ALA A 60 7.18 31.79 -1.50
C ALA A 60 8.51 31.36 -0.87
N VAL A 61 8.50 30.22 -0.18
CA VAL A 61 9.69 29.66 0.45
C VAL A 61 10.12 28.38 -0.23
N THR A 62 11.41 28.29 -0.48
CA THR A 62 12.06 27.06 -0.93
C THR A 62 11.94 26.00 0.15
N CYS A 63 11.30 24.89 -0.19
CA CYS A 63 11.11 23.72 0.67
C CYS A 63 11.75 22.50 0.01
N VAL A 64 12.16 21.53 0.83
CA VAL A 64 12.59 20.21 0.36
C VAL A 64 11.62 19.17 0.88
N VAL A 65 11.19 18.23 0.02
CA VAL A 65 10.33 17.12 0.43
C VAL A 65 11.12 16.17 1.32
N LEU A 66 10.70 16.04 2.58
CA LEU A 66 11.26 15.06 3.51
C LEU A 66 10.57 13.70 3.43
N ASP A 67 9.28 13.70 3.13
CA ASP A 67 8.46 12.50 3.16
C ASP A 67 7.30 12.63 2.17
N THR A 68 7.20 11.69 1.24
CA THR A 68 6.20 11.72 0.18
C THR A 68 4.89 11.10 0.67
N VAL A 69 3.78 11.47 0.03
CA VAL A 69 2.47 10.85 0.30
C VAL A 69 2.53 9.32 0.07
N GLN A 70 3.29 8.88 -0.92
CA GLN A 70 3.53 7.47 -1.22
C GLN A 70 4.26 6.76 -0.06
N SER A 71 5.32 7.36 0.45
CA SER A 71 6.09 6.83 1.60
C SER A 71 5.22 6.76 2.86
N GLN A 72 4.41 7.79 3.11
CA GLN A 72 3.45 7.78 4.21
C GLN A 72 2.41 6.67 4.07
N ALA A 73 1.82 6.50 2.88
CA ALA A 73 0.84 5.45 2.61
C ALA A 73 1.40 4.06 2.89
N ASN A 74 2.62 3.76 2.43
CA ASN A 74 3.27 2.47 2.69
C ASN A 74 3.44 2.19 4.20
N ARG A 75 3.83 3.20 4.99
CA ARG A 75 3.91 3.04 6.46
C ARG A 75 2.55 2.84 7.13
N MET A 76 1.51 3.51 6.62
CA MET A 76 0.14 3.28 7.11
C MET A 76 -0.35 1.87 6.80
N GLU A 77 0.02 1.31 5.65
CA GLU A 77 -0.33 -0.08 5.29
C GLU A 77 0.37 -1.09 6.20
N LEU A 78 1.64 -0.87 6.55
CA LEU A 78 2.34 -1.69 7.54
C LEU A 78 1.66 -1.62 8.92
N ALA A 79 1.20 -0.45 9.35
CA ALA A 79 0.44 -0.33 10.59
C ALA A 79 -0.90 -1.09 10.54
N LEU A 80 -1.56 -1.14 9.38
CA LEU A 80 -2.74 -1.99 9.18
C LEU A 80 -2.39 -3.47 9.20
N GLN A 81 -1.26 -3.87 8.61
CA GLN A 81 -0.76 -5.25 8.65
C GLN A 81 -0.57 -5.71 10.09
N GLU A 82 0.15 -4.93 10.90
CA GLU A 82 0.37 -5.22 12.34
C GLU A 82 -0.95 -5.31 13.12
N ALA A 83 -1.93 -4.47 12.79
CA ALA A 83 -3.25 -4.49 13.42
C ALA A 83 -4.06 -5.75 13.03
N VAL A 84 -3.93 -6.23 11.80
CA VAL A 84 -4.55 -7.49 11.35
C VAL A 84 -3.87 -8.69 12.01
N GLU A 85 -2.54 -8.75 12.01
CA GLU A 85 -1.76 -9.84 12.62
C GLU A 85 -2.00 -9.97 14.12
N SER A 86 -2.14 -8.84 14.81
CA SER A 86 -2.50 -8.81 16.24
C SER A 86 -3.99 -9.05 16.52
N GLY A 87 -4.81 -9.28 15.50
CA GLY A 87 -6.24 -9.55 15.64
C GLY A 87 -7.10 -8.35 16.08
N LYS A 88 -6.56 -7.13 16.02
CA LYS A 88 -7.28 -5.90 16.42
C LYS A 88 -8.34 -5.51 15.40
N ILE A 89 -8.07 -5.79 14.12
CA ILE A 89 -8.99 -5.52 13.01
C ILE A 89 -9.02 -6.73 12.06
N GLN A 90 -10.08 -6.81 11.26
CA GLN A 90 -10.17 -7.74 10.14
C GLN A 90 -10.30 -6.94 8.85
N LEU A 91 -9.52 -7.29 7.83
CA LEU A 91 -9.55 -6.67 6.52
C LEU A 91 -9.52 -7.76 5.44
N PRO A 92 -10.22 -7.56 4.31
CA PRO A 92 -9.98 -8.35 3.12
C PRO A 92 -8.53 -8.12 2.65
N LEU A 93 -7.75 -9.20 2.62
CA LEU A 93 -6.38 -9.21 2.14
C LEU A 93 -6.21 -10.31 1.08
N VAL A 94 -5.52 -9.96 0.01
CA VAL A 94 -4.96 -10.97 -0.90
C VAL A 94 -3.60 -11.37 -0.35
N VAL A 95 -3.36 -12.67 -0.24
CA VAL A 95 -2.15 -13.24 0.37
C VAL A 95 -1.54 -14.22 -0.61
N VAL A 96 -0.23 -14.11 -0.79
CA VAL A 96 0.58 -15.15 -1.44
C VAL A 96 1.41 -15.82 -0.35
N ASP A 97 1.37 -17.15 -0.33
CA ASP A 97 2.06 -17.97 0.66
C ASP A 97 3.26 -18.65 0.01
N PHE A 98 4.46 -18.27 0.46
CA PHE A 98 5.72 -18.84 0.00
C PHE A 98 6.24 -19.96 0.92
N SER A 99 5.52 -20.33 1.99
CA SER A 99 6.04 -21.29 2.98
C SER A 99 6.47 -22.64 2.39
N ASP A 100 5.80 -23.12 1.34
CA ASP A 100 6.19 -24.36 0.65
C ASP A 100 7.53 -24.24 -0.09
N HIS A 101 7.97 -23.02 -0.40
CA HIS A 101 9.21 -22.68 -1.11
C HIS A 101 10.31 -22.10 -0.20
N ASP A 102 10.05 -21.87 1.09
CA ASP A 102 11.04 -21.38 2.05
C ASP A 102 12.21 -22.37 2.22
N PRO A 103 13.45 -21.94 2.49
CA PRO A 103 14.60 -22.85 2.61
C PRO A 103 14.43 -23.87 3.74
N THR A 104 14.95 -25.07 3.55
CA THR A 104 14.96 -26.13 4.58
C THR A 104 16.19 -26.08 5.47
N GLY A 105 17.23 -25.35 5.03
CA GLY A 105 18.53 -25.26 5.71
C GLY A 105 19.61 -26.18 5.12
N ASP A 106 19.24 -27.04 4.17
CA ASP A 106 20.19 -27.78 3.32
C ASP A 106 20.36 -27.04 1.99
N VAL A 107 21.49 -26.35 1.84
CA VAL A 107 21.75 -25.45 0.71
C VAL A 107 21.75 -26.18 -0.65
N ASP A 108 22.31 -27.39 -0.71
CA ASP A 108 22.42 -28.13 -1.96
C ASP A 108 21.05 -28.69 -2.36
N ALA A 109 20.31 -29.26 -1.41
CA ALA A 109 18.94 -29.74 -1.65
C ALA A 109 17.96 -28.60 -1.98
N ASP A 110 18.08 -27.46 -1.30
CA ASP A 110 17.24 -26.28 -1.54
C ASP A 110 17.47 -25.73 -2.96
N LYS A 111 18.72 -25.71 -3.43
CA LYS A 111 19.07 -25.29 -4.79
C LYS A 111 18.52 -26.24 -5.84
N ASP A 112 18.67 -27.56 -5.64
CA ASP A 112 18.15 -28.58 -6.55
C ASP A 112 16.60 -28.54 -6.63
N ALA A 113 15.94 -28.21 -5.52
CA ALA A 113 14.50 -28.05 -5.44
C ALA A 113 14.00 -26.63 -5.83
N ASN A 114 14.89 -25.73 -6.26
CA ASN A 114 14.59 -24.34 -6.61
C ASN A 114 13.80 -23.60 -5.51
N ARG A 115 14.23 -23.78 -4.26
CA ARG A 115 13.69 -23.08 -3.08
C ARG A 115 14.29 -21.69 -2.96
N LEU A 116 13.65 -20.85 -2.15
CA LEU A 116 14.09 -19.50 -1.86
C LEU A 116 15.37 -19.51 -1.00
N ILE A 117 16.19 -18.46 -1.15
CA ILE A 117 17.42 -18.29 -0.35
C ILE A 117 17.08 -17.92 1.11
N GLU A 118 15.98 -17.19 1.30
CA GLU A 118 15.50 -16.75 2.60
C GLU A 118 14.02 -17.11 2.76
N SER A 119 13.59 -17.36 4.00
CA SER A 119 12.17 -17.57 4.29
C SER A 119 11.43 -16.25 4.14
N ILE A 120 10.42 -16.26 3.25
CA ILE A 120 9.54 -15.12 3.01
C ILE A 120 8.21 -15.32 3.75
N GLY A 121 7.72 -16.56 3.83
CA GLY A 121 6.42 -16.86 4.41
C GLY A 121 5.27 -16.21 3.64
N LYS A 122 4.34 -15.57 4.36
CA LYS A 122 3.14 -14.96 3.77
C LYS A 122 3.35 -13.48 3.46
N VAL A 123 3.01 -13.09 2.25
CA VAL A 123 3.03 -11.69 1.80
C VAL A 123 1.62 -11.24 1.45
N THR A 124 1.18 -10.11 2.03
CA THR A 124 -0.17 -9.58 1.82
C THR A 124 -0.19 -8.39 0.85
N SER A 125 -1.38 -8.05 0.37
CA SER A 125 -1.62 -6.82 -0.43
C SER A 125 -1.25 -5.51 0.28
N LEU A 126 -0.98 -5.52 1.60
CA LEU A 126 -0.50 -4.34 2.35
C LEU A 126 1.02 -4.18 2.32
N GLN A 127 1.76 -5.24 2.00
CA GLN A 127 3.22 -5.26 2.05
C GLN A 127 3.86 -5.04 0.66
N VAL A 128 3.11 -5.31 -0.40
CA VAL A 128 3.60 -5.18 -1.78
C VAL A 128 3.45 -3.74 -2.32
N PRO A 129 4.47 -3.18 -3.01
CA PRO A 129 4.49 -1.77 -3.42
C PRO A 129 3.30 -1.32 -4.26
N HIS A 130 2.81 -2.19 -5.15
CA HIS A 130 1.72 -1.87 -6.07
C HIS A 130 0.36 -2.43 -5.62
N ARG A 131 0.25 -2.86 -4.36
CA ARG A 131 -0.98 -3.45 -3.77
C ARG A 131 -1.47 -4.58 -4.67
N LEU A 132 -2.76 -4.61 -4.99
CA LEU A 132 -3.35 -5.68 -5.80
C LEU A 132 -2.83 -5.75 -7.26
N ALA A 133 -2.20 -4.68 -7.75
CA ALA A 133 -1.58 -4.67 -9.08
C ALA A 133 -0.12 -5.16 -9.08
N ASP A 134 0.43 -5.52 -7.92
CA ASP A 134 1.82 -5.95 -7.79
C ASP A 134 2.08 -7.27 -8.49
N ALA A 135 3.29 -7.41 -9.04
CA ALA A 135 3.71 -8.59 -9.79
C ALA A 135 3.63 -9.86 -8.94
N ILE A 136 3.99 -9.77 -7.64
CA ILE A 136 3.91 -10.91 -6.72
C ILE A 136 2.49 -11.51 -6.69
N LEU A 137 1.47 -10.65 -6.62
CA LEU A 137 0.08 -11.09 -6.60
C LEU A 137 -0.41 -11.44 -8.02
N ARG A 138 -0.09 -10.61 -9.00
CA ARG A 138 -0.52 -10.75 -10.39
C ARG A 138 -0.08 -12.08 -11.01
N ASP A 139 1.15 -12.48 -10.74
CA ASP A 139 1.82 -13.63 -11.36
C ASP A 139 1.75 -14.88 -10.46
N SER A 140 0.98 -14.81 -9.36
CA SER A 140 0.70 -15.95 -8.49
C SER A 140 -0.34 -16.91 -9.08
N ASP A 141 -0.40 -18.12 -8.54
CA ASP A 141 -1.44 -19.10 -8.83
C ASP A 141 -2.47 -19.16 -7.70
N VAL A 142 -3.74 -19.30 -8.07
CA VAL A 142 -4.82 -19.70 -7.16
C VAL A 142 -4.92 -21.21 -7.19
N VAL A 143 -4.77 -21.82 -6.02
CA VAL A 143 -4.96 -23.25 -5.84
C VAL A 143 -6.43 -23.51 -5.51
N SER A 144 -7.13 -24.20 -6.41
CA SER A 144 -8.50 -24.68 -6.18
C SER A 144 -8.47 -26.19 -5.95
N LYS A 145 -9.31 -26.67 -5.03
CA LYS A 145 -9.56 -28.11 -4.84
C LYS A 145 -10.99 -28.40 -5.28
N ASP A 146 -11.14 -29.00 -6.45
CA ASP A 146 -12.43 -29.49 -6.92
C ASP A 146 -12.41 -31.02 -6.96
N GLN A 147 -13.39 -31.66 -6.29
CA GLN A 147 -13.54 -33.12 -6.20
C GLN A 147 -12.25 -33.87 -5.81
N GLY A 148 -11.40 -33.27 -4.96
CA GLY A 148 -10.15 -33.86 -4.49
C GLY A 148 -8.98 -33.75 -5.48
N LYS A 149 -9.17 -33.14 -6.65
CA LYS A 149 -8.09 -32.77 -7.57
C LYS A 149 -7.67 -31.33 -7.31
N GLU A 150 -6.37 -31.12 -7.16
CA GLU A 150 -5.78 -29.79 -7.06
C GLU A 150 -5.56 -29.22 -8.47
N GLU A 151 -6.10 -28.04 -8.72
CA GLU A 151 -5.88 -27.27 -9.93
C GLU A 151 -5.22 -25.94 -9.57
N ARG A 152 -4.14 -25.61 -10.29
CA ARG A 152 -3.48 -24.30 -10.19
C ARG A 152 -3.93 -23.46 -11.38
N ILE A 153 -4.52 -22.31 -11.08
CA ILE A 153 -5.00 -21.36 -12.07
C ILE A 153 -4.28 -20.05 -11.84
N ALA A 154 -3.61 -19.52 -12.85
CA ALA A 154 -2.98 -18.20 -12.75
C ALA A 154 -3.98 -17.17 -12.24
N PHE A 155 -3.58 -16.32 -11.28
CA PHE A 155 -4.47 -15.40 -10.57
C PHE A 155 -5.34 -14.58 -11.53
N ARG A 156 -4.75 -14.05 -12.61
CA ARG A 156 -5.47 -13.27 -13.63
C ARG A 156 -6.52 -14.05 -14.43
N GLN A 157 -6.46 -15.38 -14.44
CA GLN A 157 -7.44 -16.25 -15.08
C GLN A 157 -8.52 -16.77 -14.10
N SER A 158 -8.28 -16.65 -12.79
CA SER A 158 -9.28 -16.95 -11.75
C SER A 158 -10.50 -16.01 -11.85
N GLU A 159 -11.61 -16.37 -11.20
CA GLU A 159 -12.80 -15.52 -11.13
C GLU A 159 -12.47 -14.15 -10.51
N LYS A 160 -11.70 -14.14 -9.42
CA LYS A 160 -11.26 -12.91 -8.72
C LYS A 160 -10.39 -12.04 -9.63
N GLY A 161 -9.42 -12.63 -10.33
CA GLY A 161 -8.55 -11.88 -11.25
C GLY A 161 -9.31 -11.32 -12.46
N LYS A 162 -10.26 -12.08 -13.01
CA LYS A 162 -11.14 -11.60 -14.09
C LYS A 162 -12.04 -10.45 -13.65
N ALA A 163 -12.54 -10.47 -12.41
CA ALA A 163 -13.33 -9.39 -11.85
C ALA A 163 -12.58 -8.05 -11.85
N LEU A 164 -11.25 -8.06 -11.62
CA LEU A 164 -10.41 -6.85 -11.68
C LEU A 164 -10.41 -6.16 -13.05
N ASN A 165 -10.62 -6.90 -14.13
CA ASN A 165 -10.66 -6.31 -15.48
C ASN A 165 -11.88 -5.40 -15.69
N THR A 166 -12.92 -5.60 -14.88
CA THR A 166 -14.17 -4.83 -14.92
C THR A 166 -14.15 -3.59 -14.03
N VAL A 167 -13.15 -3.49 -13.14
CA VAL A 167 -13.02 -2.38 -12.20
C VAL A 167 -12.82 -1.06 -12.94
N SER A 168 -13.49 -0.03 -12.46
CA SER A 168 -13.37 1.35 -12.92
C SER A 168 -13.70 2.32 -11.78
N VAL A 169 -13.42 3.61 -11.95
CA VAL A 169 -13.81 4.64 -10.96
C VAL A 169 -15.32 4.63 -10.70
N ALA A 170 -16.14 4.30 -11.70
CA ALA A 170 -17.60 4.21 -11.56
C ALA A 170 -18.07 2.88 -10.94
N ASN A 171 -17.25 1.83 -10.95
CA ASN A 171 -17.56 0.53 -10.36
C ASN A 171 -16.31 -0.09 -9.72
N ALA A 172 -16.17 0.12 -8.41
CA ALA A 172 -15.05 -0.34 -7.62
C ALA A 172 -15.34 -1.61 -6.81
N THR A 173 -16.50 -2.25 -7.02
CA THR A 173 -17.01 -3.34 -6.16
C THR A 173 -16.00 -4.47 -5.95
N ALA A 174 -15.47 -5.04 -7.05
CA ALA A 174 -14.49 -6.12 -6.95
C ALA A 174 -13.19 -5.67 -6.25
N LEU A 175 -12.76 -4.41 -6.47
CA LEU A 175 -11.59 -3.87 -5.77
C LEU A 175 -11.85 -3.68 -4.28
N PHE A 176 -13.04 -3.20 -3.91
CA PHE A 176 -13.46 -3.04 -2.52
C PHE A 176 -13.50 -4.39 -1.78
N GLU A 177 -13.98 -5.45 -2.42
CA GLU A 177 -14.05 -6.79 -1.84
C GLU A 177 -12.67 -7.44 -1.64
N MET A 178 -11.69 -7.14 -2.49
CA MET A 178 -10.37 -7.78 -2.46
C MET A 178 -9.28 -6.95 -1.77
N CYS A 179 -9.28 -5.64 -1.98
CA CYS A 179 -8.25 -4.72 -1.50
C CYS A 179 -8.87 -3.33 -1.26
N PRO A 180 -9.73 -3.17 -0.24
CA PRO A 180 -10.40 -1.89 0.04
C PRO A 180 -9.39 -0.76 0.33
N THR A 181 -8.20 -1.09 0.82
CA THR A 181 -7.13 -0.14 1.08
C THR A 181 -6.60 0.53 -0.20
N ALA A 182 -6.73 -0.10 -1.37
CA ALA A 182 -6.40 0.51 -2.66
C ALA A 182 -7.27 1.74 -2.98
N LEU A 183 -8.50 1.81 -2.44
CA LEU A 183 -9.38 2.98 -2.59
C LEU A 183 -8.94 4.16 -1.72
N VAL A 184 -8.16 3.90 -0.68
CA VAL A 184 -7.64 4.92 0.24
C VAL A 184 -6.25 5.36 -0.18
N PHE A 185 -5.34 4.40 -0.38
CA PHE A 185 -3.93 4.63 -0.67
C PHE A 185 -3.61 4.67 -2.17
N GLY A 186 -4.61 4.50 -3.03
CA GLY A 186 -4.52 4.53 -4.48
C GLY A 186 -3.87 3.28 -5.06
N MET A 187 -4.15 3.03 -6.34
CA MET A 187 -3.62 1.90 -7.10
C MET A 187 -3.69 2.20 -8.59
N TRP A 188 -2.77 1.63 -9.37
CA TRP A 188 -2.88 1.63 -10.81
C TRP A 188 -2.48 0.27 -11.38
N ASP A 189 -3.43 -0.39 -12.02
CA ASP A 189 -3.19 -1.65 -12.74
C ASP A 189 -2.71 -1.37 -14.17
N SER A 190 -1.51 -0.81 -14.33
CA SER A 190 -0.94 -0.48 -15.64
C SER A 190 -0.62 -1.70 -16.51
N THR A 191 -0.50 -2.88 -15.90
CA THR A 191 -0.09 -4.12 -16.56
C THR A 191 -1.24 -5.09 -16.82
N GLY A 192 -2.46 -4.70 -16.47
CA GLY A 192 -3.66 -5.47 -16.79
C GLY A 192 -3.92 -5.56 -18.30
N PRO A 193 -4.94 -6.33 -18.73
CA PRO A 193 -5.21 -6.62 -20.14
C PRO A 193 -5.59 -5.39 -20.98
N LYS A 194 -5.76 -4.23 -20.35
CA LYS A 194 -6.05 -2.94 -20.99
C LYS A 194 -4.78 -2.16 -21.39
N GLY A 195 -3.58 -2.74 -21.28
CA GLY A 195 -2.34 -2.18 -21.83
C GLY A 195 -2.00 -0.77 -21.34
N GLY A 196 -1.97 -0.56 -20.02
CA GLY A 196 -1.74 0.76 -19.42
C GLY A 196 -3.02 1.51 -19.04
N LEU A 197 -4.15 1.17 -19.66
CA LEU A 197 -5.48 1.77 -19.38
C LEU A 197 -6.27 0.99 -18.32
N GLY A 198 -5.58 0.19 -17.49
CA GLY A 198 -6.22 -0.51 -16.39
C GLY A 198 -6.72 0.44 -15.30
N PRO A 199 -7.52 -0.07 -14.36
CA PRO A 199 -8.11 0.72 -13.28
C PRO A 199 -7.05 1.54 -12.55
N LYS A 200 -7.29 2.86 -12.46
CA LYS A 200 -6.45 3.83 -11.76
C LYS A 200 -7.30 4.56 -10.74
N PHE A 201 -6.94 4.40 -9.48
CA PHE A 201 -7.55 5.08 -8.35
C PHE A 201 -6.53 6.03 -7.75
N GLU A 202 -6.91 7.30 -7.69
CA GLU A 202 -6.14 8.31 -6.98
C GLU A 202 -6.20 8.06 -5.47
N ARG A 203 -5.19 8.54 -4.76
CA ARG A 203 -5.17 8.42 -3.30
C ARG A 203 -6.19 9.36 -2.71
N ALA A 204 -6.99 8.89 -1.77
CA ALA A 204 -7.80 9.76 -0.92
C ALA A 204 -6.93 10.48 0.11
N ILE A 205 -5.79 9.88 0.49
CA ILE A 205 -4.78 10.51 1.35
C ILE A 205 -3.88 11.39 0.49
N VAL A 206 -3.94 12.69 0.76
CA VAL A 206 -3.19 13.74 0.07
C VAL A 206 -2.60 14.69 1.11
N SER A 207 -1.27 14.84 1.11
CA SER A 207 -0.45 15.64 2.06
C SER A 207 -0.03 14.94 3.35
#